data_AF-A0A8S4SB52-F1
#
_entry.id   AF-A0A8S4SB52-F1
#
_cell.length_a   1.000
_cell.length_b   1.000
_cell.length_c   1.000
_cell.angle_alpha   90.00
_cell.angle_beta   90.00
_cell.angle_gamma   90.00
#
_symmetry.space_group_name_H-M   'P 1'
#
loop_
_entity.id
_entity.type
_entity.pdbx_description
1 polymer ?
#
loop_
_entity_poly.entity_id
_entity_poly.type
_entity_poly.pdbx_seq_one_letter_code
_entity_poly.pdbx_strand_id
1 'polypeptide(L)'
;MRKRDLHILTSHIFTYTGDARFSVLHPEPSDDWDLKIDYVQPRDAGVYECQINTEPKINMAVMLSVEAAAASIWGSQDVYVKKGSTISLTCSVNVHSSPPSSASVLWYHGSAVVDFDSPRGGISLETEKTEGGTTSKLLVTKAALTDSGNYTCVPNNAHPASVSVHVLNGEHPAAMQTSNRASSYLTSQLSCAALTYLLSCMACR
;
A
#
# COMPACT_ATOMS: atom_id res chain seq x y z
N MET A 1 -19.78 16.45 15.62
CA MET A 1 -19.21 17.82 15.54
C MET A 1 -17.75 17.74 15.11
N ARG A 2 -17.27 18.67 14.27
CA ARG A 2 -15.84 18.77 13.92
C ARG A 2 -15.13 19.70 14.91
N LYS A 3 -14.07 19.22 15.58
CA LYS A 3 -13.47 19.94 16.71
C LYS A 3 -12.63 21.14 16.31
N ARG A 4 -11.99 21.11 15.12
CA ARG A 4 -11.06 22.17 14.67
C ARG A 4 -11.71 23.56 14.51
N ASP A 5 -13.01 23.59 14.22
CA ASP A 5 -13.79 24.80 13.95
C ASP A 5 -15.16 24.80 14.66
N LEU A 6 -15.38 23.84 15.55
CA LEU A 6 -16.62 23.66 16.33
C LEU A 6 -17.88 23.57 15.47
N HIS A 7 -17.74 23.13 14.21
CA HIS A 7 -18.84 23.06 13.27
C HIS A 7 -19.71 21.82 13.52
N ILE A 8 -21.02 22.03 13.61
CA ILE A 8 -22.00 20.93 13.71
C ILE A 8 -22.17 20.34 12.32
N LEU A 9 -21.70 19.11 12.13
CA LEU A 9 -21.79 18.41 10.85
C LEU A 9 -23.18 17.78 10.67
N THR A 10 -23.66 17.12 11.72
CA THR A 10 -24.89 16.34 11.72
C THR A 10 -25.55 16.42 13.11
N SER A 11 -26.86 16.23 13.16
CA SER A 11 -27.63 16.03 14.40
C SER A 11 -28.74 15.05 14.12
N HIS A 12 -28.77 13.95 14.87
CA HIS A 12 -29.63 12.80 14.57
C HIS A 12 -29.39 12.35 13.12
N ILE A 13 -30.44 12.07 12.35
CA ILE A 13 -30.34 11.67 10.93
C ILE A 13 -30.10 12.84 9.95
N PHE A 14 -30.00 14.08 10.43
CA PHE A 14 -29.92 15.27 9.59
C PHE A 14 -28.49 15.80 9.46
N THR A 15 -28.08 16.17 8.25
CA THR A 15 -26.81 16.84 7.96
C THR A 15 -26.98 18.36 7.94
N TYR A 16 -26.11 19.09 8.64
CA TYR A 16 -26.12 20.55 8.79
C TYR A 16 -24.97 21.25 8.06
N THR A 17 -23.93 20.52 7.65
CA THR A 17 -22.87 21.05 6.80
C THR A 17 -23.32 21.15 5.35
N GLY A 18 -22.81 22.15 4.62
CA GLY A 18 -23.01 22.26 3.16
C GLY A 18 -22.15 21.30 2.33
N ASP A 19 -21.22 20.59 2.96
CA ASP A 19 -20.41 19.56 2.29
C ASP A 19 -21.20 18.25 2.17
N ALA A 20 -21.67 17.96 0.95
CA ALA A 20 -22.51 16.80 0.63
C ALA A 20 -21.85 15.43 0.87
N ARG A 21 -20.55 15.39 1.18
CA ARG A 21 -19.83 14.16 1.52
C ARG A 21 -20.16 13.65 2.92
N PHE A 22 -20.66 14.51 3.80
CA PHE A 22 -20.97 14.14 5.18
C PHE A 22 -22.41 13.63 5.28
N SER A 23 -22.58 12.45 5.86
CA SER A 23 -23.88 11.85 6.14
C SER A 23 -23.82 11.05 7.44
N VAL A 24 -25.00 10.66 7.94
CA VAL A 24 -25.13 9.76 9.09
C VAL A 24 -25.64 8.41 8.60
N LEU A 25 -24.99 7.35 9.04
CA LEU A 25 -25.50 5.99 8.93
C LEU A 25 -26.03 5.56 10.29
N HIS A 26 -27.30 5.17 10.32
CA HIS A 26 -27.97 4.63 11.50
C HIS A 26 -28.89 3.50 11.04
N PRO A 27 -28.40 2.24 11.02
CA PRO A 27 -29.22 1.11 10.63
C PRO A 27 -30.18 0.75 11.76
N GLU A 28 -31.49 0.99 11.58
CA GLU A 28 -32.49 0.53 12.55
C GLU A 28 -32.53 -1.02 12.59
N PRO A 29 -32.54 -1.65 13.78
CA PRO A 29 -32.78 -1.11 15.12
C PRO A 29 -31.50 -0.87 15.97
N SER A 30 -30.33 -0.66 15.35
CA SER A 30 -29.06 -0.49 16.07
C SER A 30 -29.04 0.80 16.91
N ASP A 31 -28.28 0.79 18.00
CA ASP A 31 -27.93 1.99 18.77
C ASP A 31 -26.69 2.72 18.21
N ASP A 32 -26.13 2.23 17.09
CA ASP A 32 -24.92 2.78 16.47
C ASP A 32 -25.23 4.03 15.64
N TRP A 33 -24.39 5.06 15.80
CA TRP A 33 -24.45 6.31 15.07
C TRP A 33 -23.12 6.59 14.39
N ASP A 34 -23.06 6.29 13.09
CA ASP A 34 -21.83 6.43 12.32
C ASP A 34 -21.84 7.71 11.50
N LEU A 35 -20.80 8.54 11.69
CA LEU A 35 -20.52 9.65 10.78
C LEU A 35 -19.82 9.09 9.54
N LYS A 36 -20.49 9.12 8.40
CA LYS A 36 -19.91 8.75 7.10
C LYS A 36 -19.39 9.99 6.38
N ILE A 37 -18.15 9.90 5.89
CA ILE A 37 -17.53 10.93 5.06
C ILE A 37 -17.13 10.28 3.74
N ASP A 38 -17.83 10.61 2.66
CA ASP A 38 -17.49 10.13 1.33
C ASP A 38 -16.24 10.85 0.77
N TYR A 39 -15.42 10.12 0.00
CA TYR A 39 -14.23 10.65 -0.68
C TYR A 39 -13.27 11.42 0.24
N VAL A 40 -12.91 10.80 1.37
CA VAL A 40 -12.07 11.41 2.41
C VAL A 40 -10.76 11.94 1.84
N GLN A 41 -10.43 13.18 2.19
CA GLN A 41 -9.22 13.88 1.78
C GLN A 41 -8.28 14.07 2.97
N PRO A 42 -6.96 14.23 2.77
CA PRO A 42 -6.04 14.50 3.88
C PRO A 42 -6.44 15.70 4.76
N ARG A 43 -7.10 16.71 4.16
CA ARG A 43 -7.65 17.87 4.87
C ARG A 43 -8.81 17.55 5.82
N ASP A 44 -9.42 16.39 5.71
CA ASP A 44 -10.50 15.95 6.59
C ASP A 44 -9.96 15.31 7.87
N ALA A 45 -8.66 15.01 7.94
CA ALA A 45 -8.02 14.50 9.14
C ALA A 45 -8.21 15.45 10.33
N GLY A 46 -8.40 14.88 11.52
CA GLY A 46 -8.59 15.63 12.76
C GLY A 46 -9.59 14.98 13.71
N VAL A 47 -9.90 15.71 14.78
CA VAL A 47 -10.78 15.23 15.84
C VAL A 47 -12.24 15.54 15.51
N TYR A 48 -13.08 14.50 15.61
CA TYR A 48 -14.53 14.54 15.50
C TYR A 48 -15.14 14.11 16.83
N GLU A 49 -16.18 14.78 17.27
CA GLU A 49 -16.86 14.45 18.52
C GLU A 49 -18.30 14.00 18.26
N CYS A 50 -18.64 12.82 18.77
CA CYS A 50 -20.02 12.40 19.01
C CYS A 50 -20.46 12.98 20.34
N GLN A 51 -21.63 13.61 20.38
CA GLN A 51 -22.12 14.35 21.54
C GLN A 51 -23.57 13.97 21.83
N ILE A 52 -23.89 13.75 23.10
CA ILE A 52 -25.23 13.45 23.60
C ILE A 52 -25.70 14.64 24.45
N ASN A 53 -26.93 15.08 24.25
CA ASN A 53 -27.53 16.20 24.98
C ASN A 53 -28.01 15.80 26.39
N THR A 54 -27.11 15.26 27.22
CA THR A 54 -27.33 14.99 28.65
C THR A 54 -26.85 16.15 29.52
N GLU A 55 -27.25 16.17 30.79
CA GLU A 55 -26.73 17.10 31.80
C GLU A 55 -26.04 16.29 32.92
N PRO A 56 -24.70 16.35 33.08
CA PRO A 56 -23.74 17.06 32.24
C PRO A 56 -23.57 16.41 30.85
N LYS A 57 -23.07 17.19 29.90
CA LYS A 57 -22.90 16.74 28.51
C LYS A 57 -21.90 15.60 28.41
N ILE A 58 -22.32 14.51 27.76
CA ILE A 58 -21.45 13.38 27.46
C ILE A 58 -20.97 13.51 26.00
N ASN A 59 -19.67 13.30 25.78
CA ASN A 59 -19.07 13.27 24.45
C ASN A 59 -18.04 12.15 24.31
N MET A 60 -17.83 11.74 23.06
CA MET A 60 -16.79 10.82 22.65
C MET A 60 -16.00 11.44 21.50
N ALA A 61 -14.71 11.63 21.68
CA ALA A 61 -13.81 12.18 20.67
C ALA A 61 -13.10 11.06 19.90
N VAL A 62 -13.13 11.14 18.58
CA VAL A 62 -12.48 10.21 17.65
C VAL A 62 -11.49 10.98 16.79
N MET A 63 -10.26 10.47 16.68
CA MET A 63 -9.24 11.03 15.79
C MET A 63 -9.33 10.33 14.43
N LEU A 64 -9.72 11.05 13.39
CA LEU A 64 -9.65 10.57 12.02
C LEU A 64 -8.22 10.78 11.48
N SER A 65 -7.51 9.68 11.25
CA SER A 65 -6.29 9.68 10.44
C SER A 65 -6.65 9.40 8.99
N VAL A 66 -6.09 10.17 8.06
CA VAL A 66 -6.31 9.98 6.62
C VAL A 66 -4.97 9.71 5.97
N GLU A 67 -4.77 8.47 5.53
CA GLU A 67 -3.60 8.08 4.75
C GLU A 67 -3.91 8.23 3.26
N ALA A 68 -2.91 8.64 2.50
CA ALA A 68 -3.03 8.70 1.05
C ALA A 68 -3.17 7.27 0.51
N ALA A 69 -4.13 7.07 -0.40
CA ALA A 69 -4.21 5.82 -1.13
C ALA A 69 -2.88 5.57 -1.84
N ALA A 70 -2.41 4.33 -1.82
CA ALA A 70 -1.18 3.92 -2.49
C ALA A 70 -1.47 2.71 -3.39
N ALA A 71 -0.83 2.70 -4.56
CA ALA A 71 -0.76 1.52 -5.39
C ALA A 71 0.16 0.48 -4.73
N SER A 72 -0.08 -0.78 -5.05
CA SER A 72 0.81 -1.89 -4.71
C SER A 72 0.89 -2.85 -5.89
N ILE A 73 2.10 -3.26 -6.25
CA ILE A 73 2.32 -4.31 -7.26
C ILE A 73 2.50 -5.64 -6.52
N TRP A 74 1.72 -6.65 -6.92
CA TRP A 74 1.77 -7.96 -6.28
C TRP A 74 3.06 -8.70 -6.60
N GLY A 75 3.62 -9.38 -5.60
CA GLY A 75 4.84 -10.17 -5.73
C GLY A 75 6.06 -9.49 -5.10
N SER A 76 7.25 -9.89 -5.57
CA SER A 76 8.53 -9.33 -5.13
C SER A 76 8.85 -8.01 -5.82
N GLN A 77 9.70 -7.19 -5.19
CA GLN A 77 10.21 -5.95 -5.79
C GLN A 77 11.14 -6.21 -6.99
N ASP A 78 11.72 -7.40 -7.07
CA ASP A 78 12.52 -7.89 -8.18
C ASP A 78 11.86 -9.13 -8.79
N VAL A 79 11.53 -9.06 -10.08
CA VAL A 79 10.89 -10.14 -10.83
C VAL A 79 11.84 -10.64 -11.90
N TYR A 80 12.10 -11.95 -11.92
CA TYR A 80 13.01 -12.58 -12.88
C TYR A 80 12.21 -13.42 -13.87
N VAL A 81 12.35 -13.12 -15.17
CA VAL A 81 11.59 -13.77 -16.24
C VAL A 81 12.54 -14.34 -17.28
N LYS A 82 12.30 -15.55 -17.76
CA LYS A 82 13.11 -16.12 -18.85
C LYS A 82 12.76 -15.44 -20.18
N LYS A 83 13.77 -15.18 -21.01
CA LYS A 83 13.57 -14.71 -22.39
C LYS A 83 12.57 -15.60 -23.14
N GLY A 84 11.60 -14.98 -23.81
CA GLY A 84 10.52 -15.63 -24.53
C GLY A 84 9.28 -15.96 -23.68
N SER A 85 9.36 -15.88 -22.35
CA SER A 85 8.20 -16.03 -21.46
C SER A 85 7.34 -14.76 -21.42
N THR A 86 6.32 -14.73 -20.55
CA THR A 86 5.42 -13.58 -20.38
C THR A 86 5.70 -12.90 -19.05
N ILE A 87 5.90 -11.58 -19.07
CA ILE A 87 5.91 -10.74 -17.87
C ILE A 87 4.45 -10.47 -17.51
N SER A 88 4.07 -10.69 -16.25
CA SER A 88 2.71 -10.43 -15.75
C SER A 88 2.82 -9.64 -14.45
N LEU A 89 2.43 -8.37 -14.49
CA LEU A 89 2.44 -7.48 -13.33
C LEU A 89 1.01 -7.09 -12.98
N THR A 90 0.64 -7.27 -11.71
CA THR A 90 -0.69 -6.89 -11.21
C THR A 90 -0.52 -5.76 -10.21
N CYS A 91 -1.13 -4.61 -10.50
CA CYS A 91 -1.17 -3.44 -9.63
C CYS A 91 -2.58 -3.28 -9.05
N SER A 92 -2.68 -3.16 -7.73
CA SER A 92 -3.93 -2.89 -7.01
C SER A 92 -3.87 -1.53 -6.35
N VAL A 93 -4.96 -0.77 -6.45
CA VAL A 93 -5.12 0.54 -5.80
C VAL A 93 -6.39 0.48 -4.97
N ASN A 94 -6.24 0.54 -3.64
CA ASN A 94 -7.37 0.58 -2.72
C ASN A 94 -7.91 2.01 -2.71
N VAL A 95 -9.05 2.24 -3.34
CA VAL A 95 -9.63 3.57 -3.49
C VAL A 95 -10.97 3.61 -2.78
N HIS A 96 -10.93 3.53 -1.44
CA HIS A 96 -12.11 3.84 -0.61
C HIS A 96 -12.39 5.35 -0.53
N SER A 97 -11.48 6.19 -1.06
CA SER A 97 -11.45 7.64 -0.85
C SER A 97 -11.57 8.51 -2.12
N SER A 98 -11.86 7.93 -3.30
CA SER A 98 -12.09 8.70 -4.55
C SER A 98 -13.29 8.14 -5.32
N PRO A 99 -14.02 8.95 -6.11
CA PRO A 99 -15.09 8.45 -6.97
C PRO A 99 -14.59 7.28 -7.83
N PRO A 100 -15.33 6.15 -7.90
CA PRO A 100 -14.92 4.94 -8.65
C PRO A 100 -14.55 5.23 -10.11
N SER A 101 -15.12 6.29 -10.68
CA SER A 101 -14.90 6.74 -12.06
C SER A 101 -13.53 7.39 -12.31
N SER A 102 -12.81 7.84 -11.27
CA SER A 102 -11.57 8.63 -11.41
C SER A 102 -10.26 7.83 -11.36
N ALA A 103 -10.31 6.56 -10.96
CA ALA A 103 -9.14 5.71 -10.88
C ALA A 103 -8.81 5.12 -12.26
N SER A 104 -7.99 5.81 -13.06
CA SER A 104 -7.22 5.19 -14.15
C SER A 104 -5.81 4.90 -13.66
N VAL A 105 -5.23 3.79 -14.12
CA VAL A 105 -3.85 3.38 -13.83
C VAL A 105 -3.06 3.46 -15.13
N LEU A 106 -1.99 4.25 -15.14
CA LEU A 106 -1.01 4.29 -16.22
C LEU A 106 0.18 3.43 -15.86
N TRP A 107 0.76 2.74 -16.84
CA TRP A 107 1.99 1.98 -16.67
C TRP A 107 3.15 2.68 -17.35
N TYR A 108 4.29 2.68 -16.68
CA TYR A 108 5.56 3.19 -17.19
C TYR A 108 6.59 2.07 -17.24
N HIS A 109 7.45 2.11 -18.24
CA HIS A 109 8.68 1.33 -18.33
C HIS A 109 9.86 2.30 -18.40
N GLY A 110 10.66 2.33 -17.33
CA GLY A 110 11.63 3.39 -17.09
C GLY A 110 10.93 4.74 -16.93
N SER A 111 11.19 5.66 -17.86
CA SER A 111 10.57 6.99 -17.90
C SER A 111 9.47 7.14 -18.95
N ALA A 112 9.23 6.11 -19.77
CA ALA A 112 8.26 6.18 -20.87
C ALA A 112 6.94 5.49 -20.48
N VAL A 113 5.82 6.04 -20.93
CA VAL A 113 4.51 5.38 -20.82
C VAL A 113 4.54 4.12 -21.68
N VAL A 114 4.03 3.01 -21.13
CA VAL A 114 3.91 1.75 -21.88
C VAL A 114 2.88 1.94 -23.00
N ASP A 115 3.34 1.76 -24.23
CA ASP A 115 2.52 1.85 -25.43
C ASP A 115 2.01 0.45 -25.85
N PHE A 116 0.71 0.25 -25.69
CA PHE A 116 0.02 -1.00 -26.04
C PHE A 116 -0.09 -1.22 -27.55
N ASP A 117 -0.03 -0.15 -28.35
CA ASP A 117 -0.09 -0.18 -29.82
C ASP A 117 1.30 -0.18 -30.45
N SER A 118 2.35 -0.35 -29.65
CA SER A 118 3.72 -0.35 -30.13
C SER A 118 3.96 -1.45 -31.17
N PRO A 119 4.85 -1.21 -32.16
CA PRO A 119 5.17 -2.19 -33.21
C PRO A 119 5.80 -3.49 -32.68
N ARG A 120 6.25 -3.52 -31.42
CA ARG A 120 6.68 -4.75 -30.72
C ARG A 120 5.54 -5.77 -30.65
N GLY A 121 4.31 -5.30 -30.44
CA GLY A 121 3.14 -6.11 -30.20
C GLY A 121 3.23 -6.94 -28.92
N GLY A 122 2.14 -7.64 -28.60
CA GLY A 122 2.11 -8.58 -27.48
C GLY A 122 2.16 -7.93 -26.09
N ILE A 123 1.81 -6.65 -26.00
CA ILE A 123 1.54 -5.94 -24.75
C ILE A 123 0.02 -5.83 -24.61
N SER A 124 -0.54 -6.20 -23.47
CA SER A 124 -1.96 -6.00 -23.17
C SER A 124 -2.17 -5.50 -21.75
N LEU A 125 -3.26 -4.76 -21.56
CA LEU A 125 -3.68 -4.22 -20.28
C LEU A 125 -5.10 -4.69 -19.97
N GLU A 126 -5.27 -5.29 -18.81
CA GLU A 126 -6.57 -5.66 -18.27
C GLU A 126 -6.82 -4.79 -17.04
N THR A 127 -7.88 -3.98 -17.03
CA THR A 127 -8.21 -3.14 -15.88
C THR A 127 -9.61 -3.45 -15.39
N GLU A 128 -9.72 -3.79 -14.12
CA GLU A 128 -10.96 -4.09 -13.42
C GLU A 128 -11.21 -3.04 -12.34
N LYS A 129 -12.43 -2.53 -12.27
CA LYS A 129 -12.87 -1.53 -11.28
C LYS A 129 -13.99 -2.13 -10.44
N THR A 130 -13.81 -2.16 -9.13
CA THR A 130 -14.80 -2.64 -8.16
C THR A 130 -15.02 -1.58 -7.07
N GLU A 131 -15.99 -1.81 -6.17
CA GLU A 131 -16.20 -0.94 -5.01
C GLU A 131 -15.00 -0.95 -4.03
N GLY A 132 -14.21 -2.02 -4.04
CA GLY A 132 -13.01 -2.15 -3.19
C GLY A 132 -11.76 -1.47 -3.77
N GLY A 133 -11.78 -1.06 -5.04
CA GLY A 133 -10.62 -0.43 -5.69
C GLY A 133 -10.49 -0.74 -7.17
N THR A 134 -9.30 -0.47 -7.71
CA THR A 134 -8.95 -0.74 -9.11
C THR A 134 -7.77 -1.70 -9.18
N THR A 135 -7.92 -2.75 -9.99
CA THR A 135 -6.85 -3.70 -10.30
C THR A 135 -6.47 -3.57 -11.76
N SER A 136 -5.19 -3.39 -12.05
CA SER A 136 -4.66 -3.26 -13.41
C SER A 136 -3.56 -4.29 -13.62
N LYS A 137 -3.71 -5.13 -14.65
CA LYS A 137 -2.79 -6.20 -14.99
C LYS A 137 -2.12 -5.92 -16.33
N LEU A 138 -0.80 -5.69 -16.27
CA LEU A 138 0.05 -5.52 -17.44
C LEU A 138 0.64 -6.87 -17.86
N LEU A 139 0.42 -7.23 -19.11
CA LEU A 139 0.94 -8.44 -19.72
C LEU A 139 1.88 -8.08 -20.87
N VAL A 140 3.11 -8.59 -20.82
CA VAL A 140 4.12 -8.40 -21.88
C VAL A 140 4.59 -9.78 -22.32
N THR A 141 4.09 -10.25 -23.46
CA THR A 141 4.43 -11.55 -24.04
C THR A 141 5.76 -11.53 -24.78
N LYS A 142 6.36 -12.71 -24.99
CA LYS A 142 7.63 -12.91 -25.70
C LYS A 142 8.75 -11.99 -25.16
N ALA A 143 8.96 -12.03 -23.85
CA ALA A 143 9.90 -11.17 -23.14
C ALA A 143 11.29 -11.16 -23.79
N ALA A 144 11.78 -9.98 -24.13
CA ALA A 144 13.09 -9.70 -24.65
C ALA A 144 13.98 -9.07 -23.56
N LEU A 145 15.30 -9.13 -23.73
CA LEU A 145 16.22 -8.52 -22.76
C LEU A 145 15.98 -7.01 -22.60
N THR A 146 15.52 -6.35 -23.67
CA THR A 146 15.15 -4.92 -23.70
C THR A 146 13.91 -4.59 -22.88
N ASP A 147 13.09 -5.58 -22.53
CA ASP A 147 11.94 -5.38 -21.64
C ASP A 147 12.38 -5.33 -20.17
N SER A 148 13.64 -5.65 -19.86
CA SER A 148 14.17 -5.48 -18.50
C SER A 148 14.14 -4.00 -18.10
N GLY A 149 13.83 -3.72 -16.84
CA GLY A 149 13.78 -2.36 -16.33
C GLY A 149 12.78 -2.18 -15.21
N ASN A 150 12.65 -0.93 -14.77
CA ASN A 150 11.67 -0.56 -13.77
C ASN A 150 10.30 -0.38 -14.42
N TYR A 151 9.30 -1.11 -13.92
CA TYR A 151 7.91 -0.91 -14.27
C TYR A 151 7.20 -0.20 -13.12
N THR A 152 6.56 0.93 -13.42
CA THR A 152 5.83 1.73 -12.44
C THR A 152 4.35 1.79 -12.79
N CYS A 153 3.47 1.44 -11.86
CA CYS A 153 2.05 1.74 -11.98
C CYS A 153 1.71 3.06 -11.28
N VAL A 154 1.10 3.98 -12.02
CA VAL A 154 0.80 5.34 -11.61
C VAL A 154 -0.72 5.55 -11.67
N PRO A 155 -1.41 5.56 -10.52
CA PRO A 155 -2.82 5.94 -10.45
C PRO A 155 -3.00 7.47 -10.42
N ASN A 156 -4.17 7.97 -10.83
CA ASN A 156 -4.45 9.42 -10.85
C ASN A 156 -4.41 10.10 -9.47
N ASN A 157 -4.85 9.41 -8.41
CA ASN A 157 -5.08 10.00 -7.08
C ASN A 157 -4.44 9.17 -5.94
N ALA A 158 -3.34 8.48 -6.23
CA ALA A 158 -2.67 7.63 -5.24
C ALA A 158 -1.15 7.61 -5.47
N HIS A 159 -0.40 7.23 -4.45
CA HIS A 159 1.04 7.06 -4.59
C HIS A 159 1.37 5.91 -5.55
N PRO A 160 2.32 6.08 -6.48
CA PRO A 160 2.69 5.05 -7.44
C PRO A 160 3.48 3.91 -6.78
N ALA A 161 3.48 2.75 -7.42
CA ALA A 161 4.30 1.61 -7.03
C ALA A 161 5.19 1.14 -8.19
N SER A 162 6.38 0.65 -7.86
CA SER A 162 7.39 0.24 -8.84
C SER A 162 7.92 -1.16 -8.57
N VAL A 163 8.31 -1.86 -9.62
CA VAL A 163 8.92 -3.20 -9.59
C VAL A 163 10.04 -3.27 -10.63
N SER A 164 11.15 -3.91 -10.29
CA SER A 164 12.25 -4.14 -11.22
C SER A 164 12.10 -5.50 -11.88
N VAL A 165 12.01 -5.53 -13.21
CA VAL A 165 11.92 -6.77 -14.00
C VAL A 165 13.26 -7.05 -14.67
N HIS A 166 13.74 -8.28 -14.51
CA HIS A 166 15.00 -8.76 -15.04
C HIS A 166 14.74 -9.94 -15.98
N VAL A 167 14.94 -9.73 -17.29
CA VAL A 167 14.78 -10.80 -18.28
C VAL A 167 16.11 -11.54 -18.46
N LEU A 168 16.11 -12.85 -18.21
CA LEU A 168 17.30 -13.70 -18.22
C LEU A 168 17.36 -14.58 -19.47
N ASN A 169 18.55 -14.71 -20.07
CA ASN A 169 18.82 -15.80 -21.00
C ASN A 169 18.90 -17.10 -20.21
N GLY A 170 18.01 -18.06 -20.50
CA GLY A 170 17.85 -19.28 -19.71
C GLY A 170 18.99 -20.30 -19.81
N GLU A 171 20.23 -19.87 -20.00
CA GLU A 171 21.40 -20.75 -20.14
C GLU A 171 22.16 -20.98 -18.84
N HIS A 172 21.93 -20.22 -17.75
CA HIS A 172 22.57 -20.48 -16.46
C HIS A 172 21.62 -20.19 -15.27
N PRO A 173 21.03 -21.19 -14.60
CA PRO A 173 20.57 -20.99 -13.24
C PRO A 173 21.81 -20.76 -12.37
N ALA A 174 21.83 -19.66 -11.61
CA ALA A 174 22.90 -19.40 -10.66
C ALA A 174 23.04 -20.60 -9.72
N ALA A 175 24.10 -21.38 -9.89
CA ALA A 175 24.45 -22.44 -8.98
C ALA A 175 24.85 -21.79 -7.64
N MET A 176 24.03 -22.05 -6.63
CA MET A 176 24.28 -21.74 -5.23
C MET A 176 25.63 -22.34 -4.81
N GLN A 177 26.67 -21.50 -4.73
CA GLN A 177 27.95 -21.88 -4.14
C GLN A 177 27.80 -21.88 -2.61
N THR A 178 27.33 -23.00 -2.04
CA THR A 178 27.67 -23.30 -0.64
C THR A 178 29.05 -23.94 -0.65
N SER A 179 30.06 -23.18 -0.22
CA SER A 179 31.41 -23.71 -0.03
C SER A 179 31.40 -24.69 1.14
N ASN A 180 31.17 -25.96 0.85
CA ASN A 180 31.35 -27.05 1.80
C ASN A 180 32.85 -27.38 1.85
N ARG A 181 33.57 -26.88 2.86
CA ARG A 181 34.88 -27.41 3.26
C ARG A 181 34.77 -27.99 4.67
N ALA A 182 34.49 -29.28 4.72
CA ALA A 182 34.83 -30.13 5.85
C ALA A 182 36.25 -30.70 5.62
N SER A 183 37.17 -30.40 6.53
CA SER A 183 38.39 -31.15 6.87
C SER A 183 39.01 -30.42 8.07
N SER A 184 38.63 -30.82 9.29
CA SER A 184 39.31 -31.83 10.11
C SER A 184 40.47 -31.25 10.94
N TYR A 185 40.18 -31.15 12.24
CA TYR A 185 41.06 -31.27 13.40
C TYR A 185 42.54 -30.87 13.26
N LEU A 186 42.91 -29.78 13.93
CA LEU A 186 44.14 -29.74 14.74
C LEU A 186 43.95 -28.78 15.91
N THR A 187 44.03 -29.39 17.09
CA THR A 187 44.05 -28.77 18.41
C THR A 187 45.23 -27.82 18.57
N SER A 188 44.99 -26.62 19.10
CA SER A 188 46.01 -25.84 19.81
C SER A 188 45.32 -24.90 20.79
N GLN A 189 45.40 -25.24 22.07
CA GLN A 189 45.04 -24.38 23.18
C GLN A 189 45.90 -23.11 23.16
N LEU A 190 45.30 -21.96 23.47
CA LEU A 190 45.94 -20.90 24.23
C LEU A 190 44.85 -20.02 24.86
N SER A 191 44.91 -19.97 26.19
CA SER A 191 44.06 -19.21 27.10
C SER A 191 44.02 -17.72 26.76
N CYS A 192 42.82 -17.12 26.78
CA CYS A 192 42.71 -15.69 27.04
C CYS A 192 41.62 -15.46 28.08
N ALA A 193 42.01 -14.77 29.15
CA ALA A 193 41.31 -14.65 30.41
C ALA A 193 39.94 -13.97 30.28
N ALA A 194 38.95 -14.53 30.98
CA ALA A 194 37.69 -13.89 31.26
C ALA A 194 37.91 -12.69 32.18
N LEU A 195 37.64 -11.49 31.70
CA LEU A 195 37.42 -10.32 32.56
C LEU A 195 35.96 -10.34 33.00
N THR A 196 35.76 -10.88 34.18
CA THR A 196 34.52 -10.79 34.95
C THR A 196 34.27 -9.34 35.36
N TYR A 197 33.27 -8.70 34.76
CA TYR A 197 32.61 -7.54 35.38
C TYR A 197 31.38 -8.04 36.14
N LEU A 198 31.49 -8.06 37.46
CA LEU A 198 30.38 -8.23 38.38
C LEU A 198 30.13 -6.92 39.12
N LEU A 199 28.84 -6.66 39.31
CA LEU A 199 28.19 -5.85 40.36
C LEU A 199 28.20 -4.33 40.19
N SER A 200 27.01 -3.79 39.89
CA SER A 200 26.24 -3.15 40.95
C SER A 200 24.74 -3.08 40.64
N CYS A 201 23.99 -3.66 41.55
CA CYS A 201 22.57 -3.48 41.79
C CYS A 201 22.23 -1.98 41.95
N MET A 202 21.13 -1.50 41.36
CA MET A 202 20.29 -0.47 41.98
C MET A 202 18.88 -0.53 41.38
N ALA A 203 18.00 -1.16 42.14
CA ALA A 203 16.57 -0.89 42.08
C ALA A 203 16.31 0.52 42.64
N CYS A 204 15.47 1.30 41.97
CA CYS A 204 14.70 2.36 42.60
C CYS A 204 13.36 2.54 41.87
N ARG A 205 12.30 2.24 42.63
CA ARG A 205 10.88 2.64 42.58
C ARG A 205 10.23 2.98 41.24
#